data_AF-A0A7W2FVE1-F1
#
_entry.id   AF-A0A7W2FVE1-F1
#
_cell.length_a   1.000
_cell.length_b   1.000
_cell.length_c   1.000
_cell.angle_alpha   90.00
_cell.angle_beta   90.00
_cell.angle_gamma   90.00
#
_symmetry.space_group_name_H-M   'P 1'
#
loop_
_entity.id
_entity.type
_entity.pdbx_description
1 polymer ?
#
loop_
_entity_poly.entity_id
_entity_poly.type
_entity_poly.pdbx_seq_one_letter_code
_entity_poly.pdbx_strand_id
1 'polypeptide(L)' 'WARDDPFFAETVAMAKEDGVTLETDNKIVRDGNKVRVYMTSVAPQFGITEFKVKQGDEVTVVVTNLDQVEDGSHGC' A
#
# COMPACT_ATOMS: atom_id res chain seq x y z
N TRP A 1 3.53 9.72 -11.18
CA TRP A 1 3.43 8.43 -11.88
C TRP A 1 1.96 8.13 -12.14
N ALA A 2 1.61 7.52 -13.28
CA ALA A 2 0.21 7.27 -13.60
C ALA A 2 -0.34 6.13 -12.72
N ARG A 3 -1.59 6.23 -12.27
CA ARG A 3 -2.22 5.16 -11.47
C ARG A 3 -2.51 3.88 -12.28
N ASP A 4 -2.40 3.97 -13.61
CA ASP A 4 -2.60 2.87 -14.57
C ASP A 4 -1.28 2.18 -14.95
N ASP A 5 -0.18 2.50 -14.26
CA ASP A 5 1.11 1.92 -14.61
C ASP A 5 1.08 0.39 -14.40
N PRO A 6 1.47 -0.41 -15.41
CA PRO A 6 1.40 -1.88 -15.35
C PRO A 6 2.17 -2.46 -14.17
N PHE A 7 3.13 -1.71 -13.63
CA PHE A 7 3.88 -2.06 -12.44
C PHE A 7 3.02 -2.20 -11.17
N PHE A 8 1.89 -1.49 -11.08
CA PHE A 8 0.97 -1.57 -9.94
C PHE A 8 -0.28 -2.38 -10.24
N ALA A 9 -0.48 -2.82 -11.49
CA ALA A 9 -1.67 -3.57 -11.89
C ALA A 9 -1.83 -4.88 -11.09
N GLU A 10 -0.74 -5.59 -10.79
CA GLU A 10 -0.76 -6.79 -9.96
C GLU A 10 -1.20 -6.46 -8.52
N THR A 11 -0.67 -5.38 -7.94
CA THR A 11 -1.04 -4.92 -6.60
C THR A 11 -2.49 -4.46 -6.50
N VAL A 12 -3.00 -3.79 -7.54
CA VAL A 12 -4.41 -3.41 -7.66
C VAL A 12 -5.30 -4.64 -7.77
N ALA A 13 -4.90 -5.66 -8.53
CA ALA A 13 -5.63 -6.91 -8.63
C ALA A 13 -5.71 -7.62 -7.26
N MET A 14 -4.57 -7.76 -6.56
CA MET A 14 -4.54 -8.33 -5.21
C MET A 14 -5.45 -7.57 -4.24
N ALA A 15 -5.35 -6.24 -4.20
CA ALA A 15 -6.18 -5.42 -3.33
C ALA A 15 -7.67 -5.58 -3.67
N LYS A 16 -8.03 -5.67 -4.95
CA LYS A 16 -9.40 -5.89 -5.40
C LYS A 16 -9.94 -7.27 -5.00
N GLU A 17 -9.12 -8.31 -5.06
CA GLU A 17 -9.49 -9.64 -4.55
C GLU A 17 -9.71 -9.64 -3.04
N ASP A 18 -8.88 -8.91 -2.30
CA ASP A 18 -9.04 -8.69 -0.86
C ASP A 18 -10.17 -7.69 -0.50
N GLY A 19 -10.81 -7.06 -1.49
CA GLY A 19 -11.86 -6.07 -1.30
C GLY A 19 -11.37 -4.77 -0.65
N VAL A 20 -10.10 -4.41 -0.89
CA VAL A 20 -9.44 -3.22 -0.36
C VAL A 20 -9.26 -2.19 -1.48
N THR A 21 -9.70 -0.95 -1.24
CA THR A 21 -9.51 0.16 -2.17
C THR A 21 -8.22 0.90 -1.83
N LEU A 22 -7.14 0.65 -2.58
CA LEU A 22 -5.80 1.23 -2.36
C LEU A 22 -5.77 2.77 -2.22
N GLU A 23 -6.79 3.45 -2.75
CA GLU A 23 -6.92 4.91 -2.76
C GLU A 23 -7.43 5.51 -1.46
N THR A 24 -8.05 4.71 -0.60
CA THR A 24 -8.77 5.22 0.58
C THR A 24 -8.67 4.28 1.77
N ASP A 25 -8.57 2.98 1.53
CA ASP A 25 -8.52 1.98 2.57
C ASP A 25 -7.12 1.86 3.18
N ASN A 26 -7.11 1.82 4.51
CA ASN A 26 -5.96 1.53 5.34
C ASN A 26 -6.30 0.27 6.13
N LYS A 27 -5.90 -0.89 5.62
CA LYS A 27 -6.35 -2.18 6.16
C LYS A 27 -5.24 -3.22 6.18
N ILE A 28 -5.25 -4.01 7.24
CA ILE A 28 -4.36 -5.16 7.39
C ILE A 28 -5.19 -6.41 7.11
N VAL A 29 -4.87 -7.11 6.03
CA VAL A 29 -5.48 -8.38 5.66
C VAL A 29 -4.56 -9.51 6.11
N ARG A 30 -5.16 -10.56 6.69
CA ARG A 30 -4.43 -11.72 7.20
C ARG A 30 -4.98 -12.98 6.55
N ASP A 31 -4.13 -13.63 5.78
CA ASP A 31 -4.42 -14.86 5.07
C ASP A 31 -3.50 -15.98 5.57
N GLY A 32 -3.94 -16.66 6.63
CA GLY A 32 -3.14 -17.69 7.31
C GLY A 32 -1.85 -17.13 7.91
N ASN A 33 -0.72 -17.37 7.23
CA ASN A 33 0.62 -16.90 7.61
C ASN A 33 1.08 -15.68 6.77
N LYS A 34 0.23 -15.20 5.85
CA LYS A 34 0.51 -14.03 5.02
C LYS A 34 -0.22 -12.83 5.59
N VAL A 35 0.50 -11.72 5.78
CA VAL A 35 -0.06 -10.46 6.27
C VAL A 35 0.12 -9.41 5.19
N ARG A 36 -0.98 -8.96 4.58
CA ARG A 36 -0.98 -7.89 3.58
C ARG A 36 -1.43 -6.59 4.24
N VAL A 37 -0.52 -5.62 4.33
CA VAL A 37 -0.77 -4.31 4.92
C VAL A 37 -0.96 -3.31 3.80
N TYR A 38 -2.17 -2.80 3.65
CA TYR A 38 -2.50 -1.73 2.71
C TYR A 38 -2.57 -0.42 3.47
N MET A 39 -1.75 0.55 3.09
CA MET A 39 -1.78 1.88 3.68
C MET A 39 -1.64 2.96 2.63
N THR A 40 -2.27 4.10 2.91
CA THR A 40 -2.11 5.31 2.13
C THR A 40 -1.03 6.17 2.77
N SER A 41 -0.15 6.77 1.96
CA SER A 41 0.86 7.73 2.40
C SER A 41 0.50 9.11 1.85
N VAL A 42 0.36 10.11 2.73
CA VAL A 42 0.17 11.52 2.37
C VAL A 42 1.11 12.34 3.22
N ALA A 43 2.10 12.99 2.62
CA ALA A 43 3.06 13.78 3.38
C ALA A 43 2.34 14.75 4.35
N PRO A 44 2.72 14.83 5.64
CA PRO A 44 3.85 14.15 6.32
C PRO A 44 3.51 12.82 7.02
N GLN A 45 2.31 12.26 6.83
CA GLN A 45 1.80 11.13 7.60
C GLN A 45 1.43 9.89 6.78
N PHE A 46 1.75 8.73 7.34
CA PHE A 46 1.22 7.45 6.88
C PHE A 46 -0.14 7.19 7.52
N GLY A 47 -1.05 6.56 6.77
CA GLY A 47 -2.38 6.18 7.25
C GLY A 47 -2.38 5.04 8.27
N ILE A 48 -1.29 4.27 8.33
CA ILE A 48 -1.04 3.26 9.37
C ILE A 48 0.30 3.57 10.05
N THR A 49 0.27 3.82 11.36
CA THR A 49 1.46 4.15 12.16
C THR A 49 2.06 2.94 12.87
N GLU A 50 1.26 1.93 13.18
CA GLU A 50 1.71 0.68 13.81
C GLU A 50 0.84 -0.49 13.31
N PHE A 51 1.47 -1.64 13.06
CA PHE A 51 0.77 -2.90 12.87
C PHE A 51 1.53 -4.05 13.55
N LYS A 52 0.80 -5.04 14.05
CA LYS A 52 1.38 -6.20 14.75
C LYS A 52 1.35 -7.44 13.86
N VAL A 53 2.48 -8.12 13.78
CA VAL A 53 2.70 -9.39 13.05
C VAL A 53 3.27 -10.43 14.01
N LYS A 54 3.14 -11.72 13.67
CA LYS A 54 3.78 -12.78 14.43
C LYS A 54 5.10 -13.16 13.75
N GLN A 55 6.03 -13.66 14.55
CA GLN A 55 7.29 -14.18 14.02
C GLN A 55 7.01 -15.37 13.11
N GLY A 56 7.51 -15.30 11.87
CA GLY A 56 7.29 -16.31 10.83
C GLY A 56 6.30 -15.89 9.75
N ASP A 57 5.47 -14.86 9.99
CA ASP A 57 4.51 -14.37 8.99
C ASP A 57 5.25 -13.73 7.79
N GLU A 58 4.76 -14.03 6.58
CA GLU A 58 5.15 -13.35 5.35
C GLU A 58 4.38 -12.02 5.24
N VAL A 59 5.08 -10.92 5.47
CA VAL A 59 4.47 -9.58 5.50
C VAL A 59 4.69 -8.87 4.17
N THR A 60 3.60 -8.55 3.47
CA THR A 60 3.58 -7.72 2.27
C THR A 60 3.03 -6.35 2.62
N VAL A 61 3.81 -5.30 2.44
CA VAL A 61 3.36 -3.92 2.70
C VAL A 61 3.16 -3.19 1.38
N VAL A 62 1.95 -2.70 1.17
CA VAL A 62 1.54 -1.92 0.01
C VAL A 62 1.29 -0.49 0.47
N VAL A 63 2.09 0.44 -0.07
CA VAL A 63 1.99 1.86 0.24
C VAL A 63 1.52 2.61 -0.99
N THR A 64 0.33 3.19 -0.93
CA THR A 64 -0.19 4.05 -1.98
C THR A 64 0.14 5.50 -1.63
N ASN A 65 1.07 6.12 -2.38
CA ASN A 65 1.27 7.55 -2.24
C ASN A 65 0.07 8.30 -2.86
N LEU A 66 -0.69 9.01 -2.03
CA LEU A 66 -1.80 9.87 -2.45
C LEU A 66 -1.40 11.35 -2.51
N ASP A 67 -0.15 11.65 -2.17
CA ASP A 67 0.41 12.97 -2.39
C ASP A 67 0.42 13.24 -3.90
N GLN A 68 -0.40 14.21 -4.31
CA GLN A 68 -0.42 14.73 -5.67
C GLN A 68 0.61 15.83 -5.89
N VAL A 69 1.45 16.13 -4.87
CA VAL A 69 2.66 16.90 -5.12
C VAL A 69 3.50 16.07 -6.09
N GLU A 70 3.53 16.53 -7.34
CA GLU A 70 4.64 16.25 -8.23
C GLU A 70 5.89 16.69 -7.46
N ASP A 71 6.54 15.76 -6.75
CA ASP A 71 7.90 15.94 -6.29
C ASP A 71 8.74 16.01 -7.58
N GLY A 72 8.83 17.23 -8.07
CA GLY A 72 9.39 17.54 -9.36
C GLY A 72 10.82 17.09 -9.35
N SER A 73 11.13 16.15 -10.25
CA SER A 73 12.49 15.73 -10.59
C SER A 73 13.35 15.47 -9.34
N HIS A 74 13.56 14.19 -9.00
CA HIS A 74 14.77 13.84 -8.26
C HIS A 74 15.94 14.28 -9.14
N GLY A 75 16.40 15.50 -8.91
CA GLY A 75 17.42 16.18 -9.69
C GLY A 75 18.76 15.57 -9.35
N CYS A 76 19.50 15.31 -10.43
CA CYS A 76 20.93 15.01 -10.58
C CYS A 76 21.53 13.82 -9.83
#